data_AF-A0A1E7FJH2-F1
#
_entry.id   AF-A0A1E7FJH2-F1
#
_cell.length_a   1.000
_cell.length_b   1.000
_cell.length_c   1.000
_cell.angle_alpha   90.00
_cell.angle_beta   90.00
_cell.angle_gamma   90.00
#
_symmetry.space_group_name_H-M   'P 1'
#
loop_
_entity.id
_entity.type
_entity.pdbx_description
1 polymer ?
#
loop_
_entity_poly.entity_id
_entity_poly.type
_entity_poly.pdbx_seq_one_letter_code
_entity_poly.pdbx_strand_id
1 'polypeptide(L)'
;MNASQVLVILLLELLFITIISHAFIILPTITTLHRPVVVRSINEVGILSNKFGTTSSTRSALDALESESELDDDDDDDDASSSDNKLTLKEKSVYTMLKELSNSNLLFRIVVVGNGAILESTNLLGMMKLNQSPVSGANIVTFASNNQSFEFHLMIGHIDKVAFIEKDSPINKGKTMRIIRFINDESGKSICSLILATSAAAATSAADGVDDDDDAIANDWFKVMISKYGSEHTFLN
;
A
#
# COMPACT_ATOMS: atom_id res chain seq x y z
N MET A 1 -15.78 -45.64 17.24
CA MET A 1 -16.56 -44.76 18.12
C MET A 1 -17.92 -45.40 18.36
N ASN A 2 -18.34 -45.58 19.61
CA ASN A 2 -19.68 -46.08 19.90
C ASN A 2 -20.71 -44.94 19.76
N ALA A 3 -21.99 -45.27 19.57
CA ALA A 3 -23.05 -44.28 19.34
C ALA A 3 -23.13 -43.22 20.47
N SER A 4 -22.73 -43.58 21.69
CA SER A 4 -22.65 -42.66 22.83
C SER A 4 -21.61 -41.56 22.63
N GLN A 5 -20.44 -41.87 22.09
CA GLN A 5 -19.40 -40.88 21.82
C GLN A 5 -19.74 -39.91 20.68
N VAL A 6 -20.45 -40.38 19.65
CA VAL A 6 -20.93 -39.51 18.55
C VAL A 6 -21.93 -38.48 19.07
N LEU A 7 -22.84 -38.89 19.96
CA LEU A 7 -23.85 -38.01 20.53
C LEU A 7 -23.24 -36.92 21.43
N VAL A 8 -22.22 -37.26 22.21
CA VAL A 8 -21.52 -36.28 23.08
C VAL A 8 -20.78 -35.23 22.25
N ILE A 9 -20.14 -35.62 21.14
CA ILE A 9 -19.44 -34.67 20.26
C ILE A 9 -20.44 -33.72 19.59
N LEU A 10 -21.57 -34.23 19.08
CA LEU A 10 -22.61 -33.41 18.47
C LEU A 10 -23.25 -32.43 19.47
N LEU A 11 -23.45 -32.85 20.73
CA LEU A 11 -23.95 -31.98 21.78
C LEU A 11 -22.96 -30.87 22.15
N LEU A 12 -21.65 -31.17 22.16
CA LEU A 12 -20.61 -30.17 22.42
C LEU A 12 -20.51 -29.14 21.28
N GLU A 13 -20.63 -29.56 20.02
CA GLU A 13 -20.65 -28.64 18.87
C GLU A 13 -21.88 -27.72 18.90
N LEU A 14 -23.07 -28.26 19.21
CA LEU A 14 -24.30 -27.47 19.36
C LEU A 14 -24.20 -26.46 20.52
N LEU A 15 -23.58 -26.84 21.64
CA LEU A 15 -23.37 -25.93 22.77
C LEU A 15 -22.40 -24.80 22.39
N PHE A 16 -21.34 -25.11 21.64
CA PHE A 16 -20.34 -24.12 21.22
C PHE A 16 -20.94 -23.08 20.25
N ILE A 17 -21.77 -23.52 19.29
CA ILE A 17 -22.48 -22.61 18.37
C ILE A 17 -23.45 -21.68 19.13
N THR A 18 -24.12 -22.21 20.17
CA THR A 18 -25.08 -21.43 20.95
C THR A 18 -24.40 -20.34 21.80
N ILE A 19 -23.22 -20.64 22.36
CA ILE A 19 -22.43 -19.68 23.15
C ILE A 19 -21.88 -18.54 22.26
N ILE A 20 -21.38 -18.86 21.07
CA ILE A 20 -20.88 -17.85 20.12
C ILE A 20 -22.01 -16.94 19.65
N SER A 21 -23.21 -17.48 19.42
CA SER A 21 -24.36 -16.70 18.95
C SER A 21 -24.84 -15.67 19.97
N HIS A 22 -24.69 -15.92 21.28
CA HIS A 22 -25.08 -14.97 22.33
C HIS A 22 -23.98 -13.93 22.64
N ALA A 23 -22.71 -14.25 22.39
CA ALA A 23 -21.61 -13.30 22.57
C ALA A 23 -21.63 -12.13 21.57
N PHE A 24 -22.36 -12.25 20.46
CA PHE A 24 -22.45 -11.21 19.41
C PHE A 24 -23.61 -10.21 19.58
N ILE A 25 -24.49 -10.41 20.58
CA ILE A 25 -25.72 -9.59 20.74
C ILE A 25 -25.52 -8.39 21.69
N ILE A 26 -24.33 -8.21 22.27
CA ILE A 26 -24.02 -7.06 23.13
C ILE A 26 -22.97 -6.16 22.45
N LEU A 27 -23.32 -5.60 21.28
CA LEU A 27 -22.68 -4.37 20.81
C LEU A 27 -23.54 -3.18 21.27
N PRO A 28 -22.98 -2.19 21.99
CA PRO A 28 -23.70 -0.97 22.28
C PRO A 28 -24.01 -0.24 20.98
N THR A 29 -25.30 0.06 20.75
CA THR A 29 -25.80 0.89 19.66
C THR A 29 -25.21 2.29 19.80
N ILE A 30 -24.08 2.57 19.15
CA ILE A 30 -23.55 3.91 19.02
C ILE A 30 -24.49 4.66 18.06
N THR A 31 -25.33 5.52 18.63
CA THR A 31 -26.16 6.48 17.88
C THR A 31 -25.26 7.62 17.39
N THR A 32 -24.68 7.47 16.20
CA THR A 32 -24.03 8.58 15.51
C THR A 32 -25.08 9.54 14.97
N LEU A 33 -25.10 10.74 15.55
CA LEU A 33 -25.90 11.89 15.14
C LEU A 33 -25.51 12.29 13.71
N HIS A 34 -26.35 11.96 12.73
CA HIS A 34 -26.19 12.38 11.33
C HIS A 34 -26.32 13.91 11.22
N ARG A 35 -25.23 14.62 10.94
CA ARG A 35 -25.31 15.95 10.33
C ARG A 35 -25.44 15.78 8.81
N PRO A 36 -26.35 16.49 8.13
CA PRO A 36 -26.44 16.46 6.68
C PRO A 36 -25.19 17.10 6.07
N VAL A 37 -24.41 16.32 5.32
CA VAL A 37 -23.33 16.83 4.48
C VAL A 37 -23.99 17.40 3.22
N VAL A 38 -23.94 18.74 3.09
CA VAL A 38 -24.34 19.44 1.87
C VAL A 38 -23.25 19.21 0.84
N VAL A 39 -23.47 18.27 -0.08
CA VAL A 39 -22.60 18.08 -1.25
C VAL A 39 -22.95 19.17 -2.27
N ARG A 40 -22.09 20.18 -2.40
CA ARG A 40 -22.16 21.13 -3.51
C ARG A 40 -21.49 20.50 -4.71
N SER A 41 -22.28 20.24 -5.75
CA SER A 41 -21.81 19.86 -7.08
C SER A 41 -21.06 21.04 -7.70
N ILE A 42 -19.80 20.80 -8.09
CA ILE A 42 -19.00 21.74 -8.86
C ILE A 42 -18.99 21.21 -10.30
N ASN A 43 -20.02 21.57 -11.07
CA ASN A 43 -19.96 21.53 -12.53
C ASN A 43 -19.44 22.90 -12.95
N GLU A 44 -18.20 22.99 -13.44
CA GLU A 44 -17.73 23.96 -14.45
C GLU A 44 -16.19 23.97 -14.52
N VAL A 45 -15.62 23.17 -15.44
CA VAL A 45 -14.39 23.50 -16.17
C VAL A 45 -14.57 22.77 -17.52
N GLY A 46 -14.93 23.45 -18.61
CA GLY A 46 -14.06 24.39 -19.29
C GLY A 46 -13.50 23.69 -20.53
N ILE A 47 -14.29 23.62 -21.60
CA ILE A 47 -13.88 23.14 -22.92
C ILE A 47 -12.87 24.15 -23.48
N LEU A 48 -11.59 23.80 -23.49
CA LEU A 48 -10.59 24.48 -24.31
C LEU A 48 -10.27 23.59 -25.50
N SER A 49 -10.89 23.93 -26.64
CA SER A 49 -10.45 23.47 -27.95
C SER A 49 -9.10 24.09 -28.26
N ASN A 50 -8.06 23.28 -28.53
CA ASN A 50 -6.89 23.76 -29.24
C ASN A 50 -6.84 23.20 -30.66
N LYS A 51 -6.78 24.16 -31.56
CA LYS A 51 -6.93 24.13 -33.00
C LYS A 51 -5.53 24.07 -33.61
N PHE A 52 -5.34 23.12 -34.53
CA PHE A 52 -4.44 23.12 -35.69
C PHE A 52 -3.05 23.80 -35.61
N GLY A 53 -2.02 23.04 -36.01
CA GLY A 53 -0.73 23.59 -36.43
C GLY A 53 0.17 22.55 -37.09
N THR A 54 -0.12 22.18 -38.33
CA THR A 54 0.84 21.52 -39.24
C THR A 54 1.72 22.57 -39.91
N THR A 55 3.04 22.52 -39.71
CA THR A 55 4.01 23.13 -40.63
C THR A 55 5.23 22.24 -40.81
N SER A 56 5.34 21.69 -42.01
CA SER A 56 6.60 21.31 -42.65
C SER A 56 7.26 22.57 -43.21
N SER A 57 8.56 22.80 -42.96
CA SER A 57 9.58 23.11 -43.99
C SER A 57 10.93 23.51 -43.38
N THR A 58 11.95 22.70 -43.69
CA THR A 58 13.29 23.02 -44.21
C THR A 58 14.00 24.37 -43.94
N ARG A 59 15.29 24.23 -43.56
CA ARG A 59 16.54 24.91 -44.02
C ARG A 59 17.21 26.01 -43.14
N SER A 60 18.54 25.81 -43.04
CA SER A 60 19.64 26.78 -42.96
C SER A 60 19.74 27.64 -41.68
N ALA A 61 20.82 27.56 -40.90
CA ALA A 61 22.23 27.91 -41.13
C ALA A 61 22.57 29.32 -40.60
N LEU A 62 23.65 29.35 -39.82
CA LEU A 62 24.55 30.45 -39.44
C LEU A 62 24.12 31.51 -38.41
N ASP A 63 25.18 31.86 -37.65
CA ASP A 63 25.47 33.06 -36.86
C ASP A 63 24.78 33.20 -35.50
N ALA A 64 25.48 32.95 -34.40
CA ALA A 64 26.54 33.78 -33.78
C ALA A 64 25.98 35.11 -33.26
N LEU A 65 25.86 35.21 -31.94
CA LEU A 65 26.19 36.41 -31.18
C LEU A 65 26.20 36.09 -29.68
N GLU A 66 27.36 36.34 -29.11
CA GLU A 66 27.73 36.32 -27.71
C GLU A 66 26.91 37.35 -26.93
N SER A 67 26.33 36.94 -25.79
CA SER A 67 25.95 37.86 -24.73
C SER A 67 26.27 37.19 -23.39
N GLU A 68 27.45 37.51 -22.88
CA GLU A 68 27.88 37.20 -21.52
C GLU A 68 27.04 38.05 -20.56
N SER A 69 26.19 37.38 -19.78
CA SER A 69 25.57 37.96 -18.59
C SER A 69 26.06 37.20 -17.38
N GLU A 70 26.99 37.81 -16.66
CA GLU A 70 27.41 37.41 -15.31
C GLU A 70 26.18 37.50 -14.39
N LEU A 71 25.66 36.34 -14.01
CA LEU A 71 24.69 36.22 -12.92
C LEU A 71 25.42 35.52 -11.78
N ASP A 72 25.45 36.20 -10.64
CA ASP A 72 25.98 35.72 -9.38
C ASP A 72 25.28 34.41 -8.99
N ASP A 73 26.00 33.29 -9.12
CA ASP A 73 25.61 31.99 -8.60
C ASP A 73 25.81 32.02 -7.07
N ASP A 74 24.76 32.42 -6.35
CA ASP A 74 24.63 32.13 -4.92
C ASP A 74 24.46 30.61 -4.78
N ASP A 75 25.59 29.93 -4.55
CA ASP A 75 25.71 28.52 -4.15
C ASP A 75 25.03 28.28 -2.79
N ASP A 76 23.70 28.31 -2.76
CA ASP A 76 22.92 27.64 -1.71
C ASP A 76 22.96 26.13 -2.00
N ASP A 77 24.11 25.53 -1.65
CA ASP A 77 24.33 24.09 -1.53
C ASP A 77 23.42 23.56 -0.40
N ASP A 78 22.12 23.48 -0.70
CA ASP A 78 21.09 22.90 0.14
C ASP A 78 21.38 21.40 0.29
N ASP A 79 22.05 21.10 1.40
CA ASP A 79 22.43 19.79 1.94
C ASP A 79 21.21 18.86 2.10
N ALA A 80 20.74 18.34 0.97
CA ALA A 80 19.64 17.39 0.85
C ALA A 80 20.00 15.98 1.39
N SER A 81 21.14 15.82 2.06
CA SER A 81 21.63 14.54 2.59
C SER A 81 21.37 14.34 4.10
N SER A 82 20.88 15.35 4.81
CA SER A 82 20.75 15.35 6.28
C SER A 82 19.47 14.71 6.84
N SER A 83 18.46 14.40 6.01
CA SER A 83 17.14 13.94 6.52
C SER A 83 17.18 12.58 7.24
N ASP A 84 18.18 11.73 6.95
CA ASP A 84 18.29 10.39 7.53
C ASP A 84 18.67 10.41 9.03
N ASN A 85 19.21 11.52 9.52
CA ASN A 85 19.62 11.63 10.93
C ASN A 85 18.45 11.86 11.90
N LYS A 86 17.23 12.15 11.41
CA LYS A 86 16.08 12.48 12.28
C LYS A 86 15.14 11.31 12.60
N LEU A 87 15.40 10.12 12.06
CA LEU A 87 14.57 8.94 12.32
C LEU A 87 14.96 8.24 13.64
N THR A 88 13.97 7.81 14.41
CA THR A 88 14.16 6.89 15.55
C THR A 88 14.65 5.52 15.06
N LEU A 89 15.17 4.68 15.97
CA LEU A 89 15.62 3.33 15.63
C LEU A 89 14.47 2.50 15.03
N LYS A 90 13.28 2.58 15.64
CA LYS A 90 12.05 1.99 15.12
C LYS A 90 11.78 2.40 13.68
N GLU A 91 11.72 3.70 13.43
CA GLU A 91 11.42 4.25 12.11
C GLU A 91 12.47 3.88 11.07
N LYS A 92 13.76 3.82 11.44
CA LYS A 92 14.83 3.35 10.53
C LYS A 92 14.62 1.90 10.11
N SER A 93 14.20 1.03 11.03
CA SER A 93 13.91 -0.37 10.73
C SER A 93 12.70 -0.51 9.79
N VAL A 94 11.61 0.20 10.09
CA VAL A 94 10.41 0.25 9.23
C VAL A 94 10.77 0.79 7.84
N TYR A 95 11.51 1.90 7.77
CA TYR A 95 11.95 2.52 6.52
C TYR A 95 12.79 1.56 5.67
N THR A 96 13.74 0.85 6.29
CA THR A 96 14.58 -0.15 5.61
C THR A 96 13.74 -1.26 4.99
N MET A 97 12.78 -1.80 5.75
CA MET A 97 11.86 -2.82 5.23
C MET A 97 11.02 -2.28 4.07
N LEU A 98 10.43 -1.09 4.22
CA LEU A 98 9.63 -0.44 3.17
C LEU A 98 10.46 -0.21 1.88
N LYS A 99 11.74 0.13 2.03
CA LYS A 99 12.68 0.27 0.90
C LYS A 99 12.91 -1.06 0.19
N GLU A 100 13.00 -2.17 0.91
CA GLU A 100 13.08 -3.51 0.32
C GLU A 100 11.81 -3.89 -0.44
N LEU A 101 10.63 -3.52 0.07
CA LEU A 101 9.36 -3.69 -0.66
C LEU A 101 9.37 -2.91 -1.97
N SER A 102 9.79 -1.64 -1.93
CA SER A 102 9.89 -0.78 -3.12
C SER A 102 10.83 -1.37 -4.17
N ASN A 103 11.98 -1.89 -3.72
CA ASN A 103 13.03 -2.42 -4.59
C ASN A 103 12.74 -3.83 -5.13
N SER A 104 11.68 -4.49 -4.65
CA SER A 104 11.30 -5.83 -5.11
C SER A 104 10.86 -5.87 -6.57
N ASN A 105 10.42 -4.73 -7.12
CA ASN A 105 9.76 -4.64 -8.44
C ASN A 105 8.57 -5.60 -8.60
N LEU A 106 7.94 -6.01 -7.50
CA LEU A 106 6.73 -6.83 -7.50
C LEU A 106 5.47 -5.94 -7.51
N LEU A 107 4.41 -6.45 -8.12
CA LEU A 107 3.09 -5.80 -8.08
C LEU A 107 2.43 -6.09 -6.73
N PHE A 108 1.91 -5.04 -6.10
CA PHE A 108 1.16 -5.14 -4.86
C PHE A 108 -0.25 -4.60 -5.07
N ARG A 109 -1.25 -5.40 -4.69
CA ARG A 109 -2.60 -4.88 -4.40
C ARG A 109 -2.57 -4.28 -3.00
N ILE A 110 -2.54 -2.96 -2.97
CA ILE A 110 -2.56 -2.13 -1.78
C ILE A 110 -4.01 -2.04 -1.32
N VAL A 111 -4.27 -2.39 -0.06
CA VAL A 111 -5.60 -2.36 0.55
C VAL A 111 -5.54 -1.50 1.81
N VAL A 112 -6.31 -0.41 1.82
CA VAL A 112 -6.47 0.49 2.96
C VAL A 112 -7.92 0.50 3.39
N VAL A 113 -8.17 0.19 4.66
CA VAL A 113 -9.53 0.12 5.22
C VAL A 113 -9.78 1.36 6.06
N GLY A 114 -10.61 2.27 5.54
CA GLY A 114 -11.09 3.44 6.24
C GLY A 114 -12.39 3.16 7.02
N ASN A 115 -12.90 4.17 7.70
CA ASN A 115 -14.17 4.08 8.41
C ASN A 115 -15.35 4.17 7.42
N GLY A 116 -15.79 3.02 6.91
CA GLY A 116 -16.93 2.90 5.99
C GLY A 116 -16.57 2.81 4.51
N ALA A 117 -15.28 2.80 4.17
CA ALA A 117 -14.81 2.63 2.79
C ALA A 117 -13.52 1.80 2.76
N ILE A 118 -13.34 1.05 1.67
CA ILE A 118 -12.12 0.32 1.39
C ILE A 118 -11.55 0.90 0.09
N LEU A 119 -10.28 1.32 0.15
CA LEU A 119 -9.53 1.74 -1.03
C LEU A 119 -8.59 0.62 -1.42
N GLU A 120 -8.65 0.24 -2.69
CA GLU A 120 -7.77 -0.77 -3.26
C GLU A 120 -7.16 -0.28 -4.56
N SER A 121 -5.89 -0.60 -4.76
CA SER A 121 -5.16 -0.27 -5.98
C SER A 121 -4.06 -1.30 -6.21
N THR A 122 -3.86 -1.72 -7.46
CA THR A 122 -2.79 -2.68 -7.81
C THR A 122 -1.72 -1.96 -8.59
N ASN A 123 -0.56 -1.74 -7.98
CA ASN A 123 0.55 -1.03 -8.62
C ASN A 123 1.90 -1.59 -8.16
N LEU A 124 2.94 -1.25 -8.92
CA LEU A 124 4.30 -1.24 -8.39
C LEU A 124 4.38 -0.12 -7.34
N LEU A 125 5.06 -0.37 -6.23
CA LEU A 125 5.24 0.66 -5.19
C LEU A 125 6.06 1.87 -5.69
N GLY A 126 6.78 1.72 -6.81
CA GLY A 126 7.38 2.84 -7.53
C GLY A 126 8.51 3.53 -6.74
N MET A 127 8.64 4.85 -6.91
CA MET A 127 9.64 5.65 -6.23
C MET A 127 9.22 5.90 -4.78
N MET A 128 10.13 5.60 -3.84
CA MET A 128 9.94 5.84 -2.42
C MET A 128 10.61 7.15 -1.99
N LYS A 129 9.89 8.01 -1.26
CA LYS A 129 10.39 9.27 -0.69
C LYS A 129 10.08 9.34 0.80
N LEU A 130 11.02 9.85 1.58
CA LEU A 130 10.82 10.17 3.00
C LEU A 130 10.58 11.67 3.14
N ASN A 131 9.45 12.05 3.75
CA ASN A 131 9.07 13.43 4.02
C ASN A 131 8.63 13.59 5.47
N GLN A 132 8.49 14.83 5.93
CA GLN A 132 7.83 15.13 7.21
C GLN A 132 6.50 15.83 6.97
N SER A 133 5.48 15.42 7.71
CA SER A 133 4.19 16.10 7.74
C SER A 133 4.39 17.54 8.21
N PRO A 134 3.98 18.57 7.44
CA PRO A 134 4.09 19.96 7.88
C PRO A 134 3.17 20.26 9.07
N VAL A 135 2.12 19.45 9.26
CA VAL A 135 1.11 19.65 10.32
C VAL A 135 1.54 18.97 11.62
N SER A 136 1.96 17.71 11.54
CA SER A 136 2.26 16.91 12.73
C SER A 136 3.75 16.73 13.01
N GLY A 137 4.62 17.10 12.07
CA GLY A 137 6.05 16.78 12.12
C GLY A 137 6.37 15.29 11.97
N ALA A 138 5.37 14.43 11.81
CA ALA A 138 5.56 12.98 11.71
C ALA A 138 6.27 12.60 10.41
N ASN A 139 7.14 11.60 10.49
CA ASN A 139 7.82 11.04 9.33
C ASN A 139 6.82 10.23 8.46
N ILE A 140 6.76 10.56 7.18
CA ILE A 140 5.88 9.96 6.18
C ILE A 140 6.73 9.37 5.06
N VAL A 141 6.55 8.09 4.80
CA VAL A 141 7.03 7.46 3.57
C VAL A 141 5.96 7.57 2.50
N THR A 142 6.34 8.06 1.33
CA THR A 142 5.48 8.15 0.15
C THR A 142 5.98 7.22 -0.93
N PHE A 143 5.10 6.37 -1.42
CA PHE A 143 5.27 5.57 -2.63
C PHE A 143 4.53 6.25 -3.76
N ALA A 144 5.23 6.60 -4.84
CA ALA A 144 4.67 7.27 -5.99
C ALA A 144 4.92 6.47 -7.27
N SER A 145 3.84 6.30 -8.05
CA SER A 145 3.94 5.82 -9.42
C SER A 145 4.79 6.76 -10.29
N ASN A 146 5.42 6.23 -11.35
CA ASN A 146 6.33 7.01 -12.21
C ASN A 146 5.65 8.23 -12.87
N ASN A 147 4.37 8.09 -13.20
CA ASN A 147 3.53 9.15 -13.77
C ASN A 147 2.78 9.97 -12.71
N GLN A 148 3.01 9.71 -11.42
CA GLN A 148 2.37 10.38 -10.28
C GLN A 148 0.84 10.29 -10.26
N SER A 149 0.22 9.36 -11.01
CA SER A 149 -1.24 9.19 -11.00
C SER A 149 -1.75 8.52 -9.72
N PHE A 150 -0.84 7.92 -8.97
CA PHE A 150 -1.10 7.24 -7.71
C PHE A 150 0.02 7.55 -6.71
N GLU A 151 -0.39 7.91 -5.50
CA GLU A 151 0.46 8.07 -4.33
C GLU A 151 -0.10 7.28 -3.16
N PHE A 152 0.79 6.70 -2.37
CA PHE A 152 0.46 5.96 -1.17
C PHE A 152 1.38 6.38 -0.03
N HIS A 153 0.79 6.91 1.05
CA HIS A 153 1.53 7.50 2.16
C HIS A 153 1.37 6.66 3.42
N LEU A 154 2.48 6.44 4.13
CA LEU A 154 2.53 5.74 5.40
C LEU A 154 3.24 6.59 6.46
N MET A 155 2.56 6.81 7.59
CA MET A 155 3.18 7.36 8.79
C MET A 155 3.97 6.26 9.49
N ILE A 156 5.28 6.20 9.27
CA ILE A 156 6.11 5.07 9.70
C ILE A 156 6.23 4.96 11.22
N GLY A 157 6.10 6.08 11.95
CA GLY A 157 6.08 6.08 13.41
C GLY A 157 4.89 5.35 14.04
N HIS A 158 3.79 5.16 13.29
CA HIS A 158 2.59 4.45 13.73
C HIS A 158 2.63 2.94 13.45
N ILE A 159 3.64 2.45 12.73
CA ILE A 159 3.79 1.04 12.41
C ILE A 159 4.60 0.39 13.54
N ASP A 160 3.95 -0.49 14.29
CA ASP A 160 4.57 -1.17 15.42
C ASP A 160 4.86 -2.64 15.10
N LYS A 161 4.07 -3.22 14.19
CA LYS A 161 4.21 -4.63 13.78
C LYS A 161 3.92 -4.83 12.30
N VAL A 162 4.63 -5.78 11.71
CA VAL A 162 4.28 -6.35 10.40
C VAL A 162 4.01 -7.85 10.54
N ALA A 163 3.02 -8.35 9.81
CA ALA A 163 2.70 -9.77 9.72
C ALA A 163 2.74 -10.24 8.25
N PHE A 164 3.44 -11.33 8.01
CA PHE A 164 3.51 -12.04 6.73
C PHE A 164 2.57 -13.24 6.81
N ILE A 165 1.50 -13.19 6.01
CA ILE A 165 0.36 -14.12 6.10
C ILE A 165 0.18 -14.80 4.76
N GLU A 166 0.11 -16.13 4.78
CA GLU A 166 -0.34 -16.95 3.65
C GLU A 166 -1.77 -17.43 3.89
N LYS A 167 -2.64 -17.31 2.89
CA LYS A 167 -4.03 -17.79 2.94
C LYS A 167 -4.44 -18.36 1.60
N ASP A 168 -5.33 -19.35 1.60
CA ASP A 168 -5.96 -19.81 0.37
C ASP A 168 -6.75 -18.66 -0.28
N SER A 169 -6.57 -18.49 -1.59
CA SER A 169 -7.31 -17.48 -2.34
C SER A 169 -8.80 -17.84 -2.37
N PRO A 170 -9.70 -16.93 -1.95
CA PRO A 170 -11.13 -17.19 -1.99
C PRO A 170 -11.69 -17.18 -3.42
N ILE A 171 -10.95 -16.57 -4.36
CA ILE A 171 -11.36 -16.41 -5.76
C ILE A 171 -10.70 -17.50 -6.63
N ASN A 172 -9.40 -17.76 -6.42
CA ASN A 172 -8.61 -18.67 -7.24
C ASN A 172 -8.32 -19.97 -6.47
N LYS A 173 -9.18 -20.98 -6.62
CA LYS A 173 -9.02 -22.27 -5.91
C LYS A 173 -7.64 -22.89 -6.15
N GLY A 174 -6.98 -23.30 -5.07
CA GLY A 174 -5.65 -23.91 -5.12
C GLY A 174 -4.48 -22.93 -5.27
N LYS A 175 -4.73 -21.62 -5.29
CA LYS A 175 -3.68 -20.59 -5.25
C LYS A 175 -3.61 -19.96 -3.84
N THR A 176 -2.40 -19.55 -3.45
CA THR A 176 -2.12 -18.94 -2.15
C THR A 176 -1.99 -17.42 -2.29
N MET A 177 -2.75 -16.67 -1.50
CA MET A 177 -2.55 -15.24 -1.28
C MET A 177 -1.44 -15.00 -0.26
N ARG A 178 -0.52 -14.11 -0.59
CA ARG A 178 0.58 -13.69 0.27
C ARG A 178 0.39 -12.23 0.66
N ILE A 179 0.20 -11.99 1.94
CA ILE A 179 -0.27 -10.73 2.50
C ILE A 179 0.78 -10.20 3.48
N ILE A 180 1.22 -8.97 3.28
CA ILE A 180 2.04 -8.21 4.22
C ILE A 180 1.12 -7.20 4.90
N ARG A 181 0.93 -7.34 6.21
CA ARG A 181 0.01 -6.50 6.97
C ARG A 181 0.76 -5.62 7.95
N PHE A 182 0.60 -4.31 7.81
CA PHE A 182 1.11 -3.34 8.77
C PHE A 182 0.07 -3.06 9.85
N ILE A 183 0.50 -3.08 11.11
CA ILE A 183 -0.35 -3.02 12.28
C ILE A 183 0.18 -1.92 13.21
N ASN A 184 -0.75 -1.12 13.71
CA ASN A 184 -0.51 -0.22 14.83
C ASN A 184 -0.90 -0.97 16.12
N ASP A 185 0.06 -1.22 17.00
CA ASP A 185 -0.13 -2.08 18.19
C ASP A 185 -0.97 -1.36 19.25
N GLU A 186 -0.85 -0.03 19.35
CA GLU A 186 -1.66 0.80 20.26
C GLU A 186 -3.17 0.64 20.01
N SER A 187 -3.57 0.58 18.73
CA SER A 187 -4.98 0.42 18.34
C SER A 187 -5.37 -1.04 18.06
N GLY A 188 -4.39 -1.93 17.90
CA GLY A 188 -4.58 -3.29 17.41
C GLY A 188 -5.13 -3.39 15.98
N LYS A 189 -5.19 -2.27 15.24
CA LYS A 189 -5.80 -2.22 13.90
C LYS A 189 -4.74 -2.28 12.81
N SER A 190 -5.12 -2.88 11.69
CA SER A 190 -4.31 -2.83 10.47
C SER A 190 -4.34 -1.41 9.90
N ILE A 191 -3.16 -0.85 9.63
CA ILE A 191 -3.01 0.41 8.90
C ILE A 191 -3.29 0.18 7.42
N CYS A 192 -2.63 -0.82 6.84
CA CYS A 192 -2.83 -1.25 5.47
C CYS A 192 -2.38 -2.70 5.31
N SER A 193 -2.80 -3.32 4.21
CA SER A 193 -2.31 -4.62 3.76
C SER A 193 -1.80 -4.51 2.32
N LEU A 194 -0.64 -5.10 2.06
CA LEU A 194 -0.11 -5.29 0.72
C LEU A 194 -0.27 -6.76 0.36
N ILE A 195 -0.98 -7.04 -0.71
CA ILE A 195 -1.17 -8.40 -1.22
C ILE A 195 -0.30 -8.52 -2.45
N LEU A 196 0.62 -9.49 -2.47
CA LEU A 196 1.40 -9.78 -3.68
C LEU A 196 0.45 -10.18 -4.80
N ALA A 197 0.45 -9.38 -5.88
CA ALA A 197 -0.29 -9.71 -7.07
C ALA A 197 0.57 -10.63 -7.93
N THR A 198 0.05 -11.81 -8.24
CA THR A 198 0.58 -12.58 -9.36
C THR A 198 0.19 -11.85 -10.65
N SER A 199 1.02 -11.89 -11.70
CA SER A 199 0.75 -11.20 -12.97
C SER A 199 -0.64 -11.55 -13.53
N ALA A 200 -1.09 -12.78 -13.33
CA ALA A 200 -2.43 -13.27 -13.66
C ALA A 200 -3.59 -12.54 -12.95
N ALA A 201 -3.37 -11.93 -11.78
CA ALA A 201 -4.38 -11.16 -11.06
C ALA A 201 -4.45 -9.69 -11.49
N ALA A 202 -3.39 -9.16 -12.12
CA ALA A 202 -3.38 -7.81 -12.70
C ALA A 202 -4.01 -7.77 -14.10
N ALA A 203 -3.91 -8.88 -14.84
CA ALA A 203 -4.57 -9.06 -16.13
C ALA A 203 -6.01 -9.55 -15.93
N THR A 204 -6.96 -8.61 -15.81
CA THR A 204 -8.41 -8.87 -15.84
C THR A 204 -8.88 -9.29 -17.25
N SER A 205 -8.28 -10.33 -17.82
CA SER A 205 -8.73 -10.94 -19.07
C SER A 205 -8.40 -12.42 -19.08
N ALA A 206 -9.48 -13.19 -19.06
CA ALA A 206 -9.57 -14.63 -19.16
C ALA A 206 -8.76 -15.25 -20.32
N ALA A 207 -8.47 -16.54 -20.13
CA ALA A 207 -8.26 -17.56 -21.15
C ALA A 207 -6.99 -17.42 -22.01
N ASP A 208 -5.86 -17.85 -21.45
CA ASP A 208 -5.00 -18.89 -22.04
C ASP A 208 -3.61 -18.84 -21.38
N GLY A 209 -3.26 -19.90 -20.64
CA GLY A 209 -1.90 -20.11 -20.13
C GLY A 209 -1.40 -19.06 -19.14
N VAL A 210 -1.73 -19.22 -17.85
CA VAL A 210 -0.97 -18.54 -16.80
C VAL A 210 0.40 -19.21 -16.73
N ASP A 211 1.45 -18.47 -17.09
CA ASP A 211 2.83 -18.92 -16.88
C ASP A 211 3.06 -19.04 -15.36
N ASP A 212 3.31 -20.27 -14.90
CA ASP A 212 3.51 -20.58 -13.47
C ASP A 212 4.79 -19.93 -12.87
N ASP A 213 5.64 -19.34 -13.71
CA ASP A 213 6.95 -18.79 -13.33
C ASP A 213 6.84 -17.50 -12.48
N ASP A 214 5.84 -16.63 -12.74
CA ASP A 214 5.70 -15.37 -11.98
C ASP A 214 5.27 -15.60 -10.52
N ASP A 215 4.47 -16.64 -10.25
CA ASP A 215 4.10 -16.99 -8.87
C ASP A 215 5.30 -17.53 -8.09
N ALA A 216 6.22 -18.23 -8.75
CA ALA A 216 7.43 -18.74 -8.13
C ALA A 216 8.34 -17.61 -7.64
N ILE A 217 8.54 -16.56 -8.45
CA ILE A 217 9.34 -15.39 -8.07
C ILE A 217 8.74 -14.68 -6.84
N ALA A 218 7.44 -14.41 -6.86
CA ALA A 218 6.75 -13.75 -5.75
C ALA A 218 6.80 -14.60 -4.46
N ASN A 219 6.65 -15.92 -4.60
CA ASN A 219 6.74 -16.88 -3.51
C ASN A 219 8.13 -16.91 -2.87
N ASP A 220 9.18 -17.02 -3.68
CA ASP A 220 10.55 -17.10 -3.20
C ASP A 220 10.96 -15.81 -2.50
N TRP A 221 10.61 -14.66 -3.09
CA TRP A 221 10.83 -13.37 -2.44
C TRP A 221 10.08 -13.27 -1.10
N PHE A 222 8.81 -13.71 -1.04
CA PHE A 222 8.03 -13.68 0.20
C PHE A 222 8.64 -14.57 1.29
N LYS A 223 9.14 -15.76 0.92
CA LYS A 223 9.87 -16.65 1.84
C LYS A 223 11.17 -16.04 2.33
N VAL A 224 11.90 -15.31 1.49
CA VAL A 224 13.10 -14.56 1.91
C VAL A 224 12.73 -13.52 2.96
N MET A 225 11.63 -12.78 2.77
CA MET A 225 11.15 -11.81 3.75
C MET A 225 10.77 -12.47 5.08
N ILE A 226 10.04 -13.60 5.04
CA ILE A 226 9.72 -14.38 6.25
C ILE A 226 10.99 -14.90 6.93
N SER A 227 11.96 -15.39 6.17
CA SER A 227 13.23 -15.88 6.74
C SER A 227 14.02 -14.75 7.42
N LYS A 228 13.90 -13.53 6.92
CA LYS A 228 14.63 -12.36 7.42
C LYS A 228 13.95 -11.73 8.63
N TYR A 229 12.63 -11.57 8.60
CA TYR A 229 11.88 -10.83 9.61
C TYR A 229 11.06 -11.70 10.55
N GLY A 230 10.83 -12.97 10.20
CA GLY A 230 9.84 -13.84 10.84
C GLY A 230 8.45 -13.71 10.18
N SER A 231 7.52 -14.59 10.56
CA SER A 231 6.11 -14.47 10.13
C SER A 231 5.41 -13.28 10.79
N GLU A 232 5.88 -12.86 11.95
CA GLU A 232 5.50 -11.62 12.63
C GLU A 232 6.74 -10.93 13.14
N HIS A 233 6.83 -9.62 12.93
CA HIS A 233 7.95 -8.79 13.36
C HIS A 233 7.45 -7.53 14.06
N THR A 234 7.90 -7.31 15.29
CA THR A 234 7.62 -6.11 16.08
C THR A 234 8.81 -5.16 15.99
N PHE A 235 8.56 -3.91 15.62
CA PHE A 235 9.59 -2.88 15.56
C PHE A 235 9.81 -2.28 16.96
N LEU A 236 11.02 -2.46 17.50
CA LEU A 236 11.37 -1.96 18.83
C LEU A 236 11.72 -0.46 18.78
N ASN A 237 11.35 0.27 19.83
CA ASN A 237 11.68 1.69 20.03
C ASN A 237 13.17 1.91 20.25
#